data_AF-A0A0Q9SEJ0-F1
#
_entry.id   AF-A0A0Q9SEJ0-F1
#
_cell.length_a   1.000
_cell.length_b   1.000
_cell.length_c   1.000
_cell.angle_alpha   90.00
_cell.angle_beta   90.00
_cell.angle_gamma   90.00
#
_symmetry.space_group_name_H-M   'P 1'
#
loop_
_entity.id
_entity.type
_entity.pdbx_description
1 polymer ?
#
loop_
_entity_poly.entity_id
_entity_poly.type
_entity_poly.pdbx_seq_one_letter_code
_entity_poly.pdbx_strand_id
1 'polypeptide(L)'
;MSEHDRDLASMDEGDVDRHRVVQTVIQEVIDGLGRDAEGRDPADLRADLAAGLAARGIGEQPPRWLEAVSVALSTGHRYVEDPRQAEPPV
;
A
#
# COMPACT_ATOMS: atom_id res chain seq x y z
N MET A 1 -29.47 -11.01 -20.65
CA MET A 1 -28.62 -10.43 -19.59
C MET A 1 -29.54 -10.16 -18.41
N SER A 2 -29.41 -10.93 -17.34
CA SER A 2 -30.31 -10.85 -16.18
C SER A 2 -29.93 -9.66 -15.29
N GLU A 3 -30.89 -9.08 -14.57
CA GLU A 3 -30.65 -8.00 -13.60
C GLU A 3 -29.59 -8.37 -12.54
N HIS A 4 -29.47 -9.66 -12.21
CA HIS A 4 -28.45 -10.21 -11.32
C HIS A 4 -26.99 -10.01 -11.80
N ASP A 5 -26.74 -10.02 -13.12
CA ASP A 5 -25.39 -9.78 -13.68
C ASP A 5 -24.98 -8.30 -13.56
N ARG A 6 -25.95 -7.39 -13.47
CA ARG A 6 -25.73 -5.95 -13.40
C ARG A 6 -25.35 -5.49 -12.00
N ASP A 7 -25.93 -6.12 -10.97
CA ASP A 7 -25.61 -5.86 -9.57
C ASP A 7 -24.20 -6.36 -9.19
N LEU A 8 -23.78 -7.52 -9.72
CA LEU A 8 -22.43 -8.04 -9.50
C LEU A 8 -21.36 -7.14 -10.13
N ALA A 9 -21.55 -6.70 -11.38
CA ALA A 9 -20.61 -5.81 -12.06
C ALA A 9 -20.49 -4.43 -11.39
N SER A 10 -21.59 -3.89 -10.84
CA SER A 10 -21.59 -2.60 -10.16
C SER A 10 -20.98 -2.66 -8.75
N MET A 11 -20.97 -3.82 -8.09
CA MET A 11 -20.22 -4.04 -6.84
C MET A 11 -18.72 -4.16 -7.10
N ASP A 12 -18.33 -4.86 -8.17
CA ASP A 12 -16.94 -5.11 -8.54
C ASP A 12 -16.19 -3.83 -8.94
N GLU A 13 -16.82 -2.94 -9.73
CA GLU A 13 -16.21 -1.66 -10.13
C GLU A 13 -15.95 -0.73 -8.93
N GLY A 14 -16.86 -0.68 -7.95
CA GLY A 14 -16.71 0.17 -6.77
C GLY A 14 -15.59 -0.29 -5.83
N ASP A 15 -15.36 -1.60 -5.72
CA ASP A 15 -14.30 -2.17 -4.90
C ASP A 15 -12.92 -2.07 -5.58
N VAL A 16 -12.85 -2.21 -6.91
CA VAL A 16 -11.62 -1.98 -7.68
C VAL A 16 -11.17 -0.52 -7.60
N ASP A 17 -12.10 0.43 -7.73
CA ASP A 17 -11.78 1.86 -7.60
C ASP A 17 -11.33 2.21 -6.17
N ARG A 18 -12.00 1.66 -5.15
CA ARG A 18 -11.56 1.82 -3.76
C ARG A 18 -10.16 1.24 -3.54
N HIS A 19 -9.88 0.05 -4.09
CA HIS A 19 -8.58 -0.60 -3.97
C HIS A 19 -7.46 0.24 -4.60
N ARG A 20 -7.68 0.77 -5.80
CA ARG A 20 -6.73 1.67 -6.48
C ARG A 20 -6.46 2.95 -5.68
N VAL A 21 -7.49 3.53 -5.08
CA VAL A 21 -7.33 4.72 -4.20
C VAL A 21 -6.45 4.38 -3.00
N VAL A 22 -6.69 3.26 -2.33
CA VAL A 22 -5.88 2.82 -1.18
C VAL A 22 -4.43 2.60 -1.59
N GLN A 23 -4.17 1.90 -2.71
CA GLN A 23 -2.80 1.70 -3.22
C GLN A 23 -2.10 3.02 -3.54
N THR A 24 -2.82 3.98 -4.12
CA THR A 24 -2.27 5.31 -4.41
C THR A 24 -1.85 6.02 -3.12
N VAL A 25 -2.69 5.99 -2.09
CA VAL A 25 -2.38 6.61 -0.79
C VAL A 25 -1.21 5.91 -0.10
N ILE A 26 -1.12 4.58 -0.16
CA ILE A 26 0.05 3.83 0.34
C ILE A 26 1.32 4.31 -0.35
N GLN A 27 1.32 4.37 -1.69
CA GLN A 27 2.48 4.79 -2.45
C GLN A 27 2.88 6.24 -2.16
N GLU A 28 1.92 7.15 -1.97
CA GLU A 28 2.21 8.53 -1.56
C GLU A 28 2.93 8.62 -0.21
N VAL A 29 2.53 7.78 0.76
CA VAL A 29 3.18 7.72 2.08
C VAL A 29 4.61 7.20 1.92
N ILE A 30 4.81 6.11 1.18
CA ILE A 30 6.12 5.52 0.91
C ILE A 30 7.04 6.52 0.20
N ASP A 31 6.55 7.17 -0.87
CA ASP A 31 7.32 8.17 -1.62
C ASP A 31 7.64 9.40 -0.76
N GLY A 32 6.77 9.77 0.18
CA GLY A 32 7.01 10.83 1.16
C GLY A 32 8.13 10.49 2.13
N LEU A 33 8.09 9.29 2.71
CA LEU A 33 9.14 8.78 3.60
C LEU A 33 10.48 8.60 2.88
N GLY A 34 10.46 8.10 1.65
CA GLY A 34 11.65 7.73 0.90
C GLY A 34 12.60 8.86 0.54
N ARG A 35 12.18 10.14 0.64
CA ARG A 35 13.02 11.30 0.29
C ARG A 35 14.27 11.42 1.16
N ASP A 36 14.14 11.08 2.44
CA ASP A 36 15.19 11.23 3.45
C ASP A 36 15.43 9.92 4.22
N ALA A 37 15.00 8.78 3.66
CA ALA A 37 15.03 7.49 4.35
C ALA A 37 16.40 6.80 4.35
N GLU A 38 17.26 7.08 3.37
CA GLU A 38 18.53 6.39 3.21
C GLU A 38 19.43 6.58 4.45
N GLY A 39 19.93 5.47 5.00
CA GLY A 39 20.77 5.45 6.20
C GLY A 39 20.02 5.65 7.52
N ARG A 40 18.70 5.85 7.51
CA ARG A 40 17.89 5.86 8.73
C ARG A 40 17.67 4.45 9.28
N ASP A 41 17.43 4.35 10.58
CA ASP A 41 17.13 3.07 11.23
C ASP A 41 15.81 2.47 10.71
N PRO A 42 15.80 1.19 10.28
CA PRO A 42 14.59 0.55 9.76
C PRO A 42 13.42 0.48 10.77
N ALA A 43 13.69 0.41 12.08
CA ALA A 43 12.64 0.37 13.09
C ALA A 43 11.96 1.74 13.24
N ASP A 44 12.72 2.83 13.13
CA ASP A 44 12.18 4.19 13.10
C ASP A 44 11.35 4.43 11.84
N LEU A 45 11.87 4.04 10.67
CA LEU A 45 11.14 4.12 9.40
C LEU A 45 9.85 3.29 9.42
N ARG A 46 9.86 2.14 10.08
CA ARG A 46 8.68 1.29 10.26
C ARG A 46 7.62 1.97 11.12
N ALA A 47 8.02 2.62 12.20
CA ALA A 47 7.11 3.37 13.06
C ALA A 47 6.50 4.56 12.31
N ASP A 48 7.32 5.31 11.57
CA ASP A 48 6.88 6.43 10.75
C ASP A 48 5.93 5.99 9.63
N LEU A 49 6.23 4.86 8.95
CA LEU A 49 5.36 4.29 7.92
C LEU A 49 4.01 3.88 8.49
N ALA A 50 3.99 3.13 9.61
CA ALA A 50 2.75 2.73 10.26
C ALA A 50 1.92 3.94 10.71
N ALA A 51 2.56 4.96 11.28
CA ALA A 51 1.91 6.20 11.68
C ALA A 51 1.36 6.99 10.47
N GLY A 52 2.12 7.07 9.38
CA GLY A 52 1.71 7.74 8.15
C GLY A 52 0.49 7.09 7.49
N LEU A 53 0.45 5.75 7.46
CA LEU A 53 -0.70 5.00 6.97
C LEU A 53 -1.93 5.19 7.87
N ALA A 54 -1.77 5.09 9.18
CA ALA A 54 -2.85 5.31 10.14
C ALA A 54 -3.43 6.73 10.04
N ALA A 55 -2.58 7.75 9.87
CA ALA A 55 -3.01 9.15 9.68
C ALA A 55 -3.84 9.37 8.41
N ARG A 56 -3.68 8.50 7.40
CA ARG A 56 -4.47 8.48 6.17
C ARG A 56 -5.72 7.60 6.27
N GLY A 57 -6.01 7.04 7.44
CA GLY A 57 -7.14 6.12 7.64
C GLY A 57 -6.91 4.73 7.05
N ILE A 58 -5.67 4.40 6.69
CA ILE A 58 -5.30 3.05 6.25
C ILE A 58 -5.11 2.20 7.50
N GLY A 59 -5.79 1.05 7.53
CA GLY A 59 -5.72 0.11 8.64
C GLY A 59 -4.34 -0.52 8.83
N GLU A 60 -4.22 -1.35 9.85
CA GLU A 60 -2.98 -2.07 10.15
C GLU A 60 -2.50 -2.87 8.94
N GLN A 61 -1.23 -2.69 8.59
CA GLN A 61 -0.59 -3.45 7.53
C GLN A 61 0.14 -4.66 8.09
N PRO A 62 0.36 -5.72 7.27
CA PRO A 62 1.10 -6.89 7.70
C PRO A 62 2.49 -6.53 8.25
N PRO A 63 2.90 -7.00 9.43
CA PRO A 63 4.19 -6.63 10.04
C PRO A 63 5.41 -6.90 9.15
N ARG A 64 5.38 -8.01 8.40
CA ARG A 64 6.44 -8.36 7.44
C ARG A 64 6.51 -7.43 6.24
N TRP A 65 5.37 -6.91 5.78
CA TRP A 65 5.34 -5.94 4.71
C TRP A 65 5.96 -4.62 5.17
N LEU A 66 5.57 -4.14 6.36
CA LEU A 66 6.14 -2.95 6.97
C LEU A 66 7.66 -3.06 7.16
N GLU A 67 8.15 -4.21 7.61
CA GLU A 67 9.58 -4.52 7.73
C GLU A 67 10.30 -4.46 6.38
N ALA A 68 9.75 -5.13 5.35
CA ALA A 68 10.35 -5.15 4.02
C ALA A 68 10.45 -3.76 3.38
N VAL A 69 9.37 -2.96 3.47
CA VAL A 69 9.35 -1.58 2.96
C VAL A 69 10.39 -0.73 3.69
N SER A 70 10.45 -0.82 5.02
CA SER A 70 11.36 0.00 5.83
C SER A 70 12.83 -0.32 5.56
N VAL A 71 13.16 -1.60 5.38
CA VAL A 71 14.52 -2.04 4.98
C VAL A 71 14.85 -1.54 3.57
N ALA A 72 13.92 -1.65 2.61
CA ALA A 72 14.13 -1.12 1.26
C ALA A 72 14.41 0.39 1.28
N LEU A 73 13.59 1.16 2.01
CA LEU A 73 13.76 2.61 2.15
C LEU A 73 15.09 2.98 2.84
N SER A 74 15.49 2.26 3.91
CA SER A 74 16.76 2.50 4.61
C SER A 74 18.00 2.31 3.72
N THR A 75 17.88 1.46 2.70
CA THR A 75 18.97 1.12 1.76
C THR A 75 18.94 1.97 0.49
N GLY A 76 18.06 2.98 0.42
CA GLY A 76 17.92 3.84 -0.76
C GLY A 76 17.18 3.16 -1.92
N HIS A 77 16.58 1.99 -1.69
CA HIS A 77 15.77 1.32 -2.70
C HIS A 77 14.35 1.89 -2.73
N ARG A 78 13.85 2.14 -3.95
CA ARG A 78 12.46 2.55 -4.15
C ARG A 78 11.55 1.34 -3.99
N TYR A 79 10.65 1.40 -3.02
CA TYR A 79 9.56 0.44 -2.90
C TYR A 79 8.37 0.90 -3.77
N VAL A 80 7.86 -0.01 -4.61
CA VAL A 80 6.72 0.26 -5.51
C VAL A 80 5.69 -0.84 -5.30
N GLU A 81 4.47 -0.45 -4.93
CA GLU A 81 3.30 -1.33 -5.01
C GLU A 81 2.91 -1.48 -6.50
N ASP A 82 3.01 -2.68 -7.09
CA ASP A 82 2.50 -2.91 -8.44
C ASP A 82 0.97 -3.06 -8.37
N PRO A 83 0.18 -2.12 -8.93
CA PRO A 83 -1.28 -2.18 -8.89
C PRO A 83 -1.86 -3.39 -9.67
N ARG A 84 -1.03 -4.16 -10.38
CA ARG A 84 -1.42 -5.33 -11.17
C ARG A 84 -1.05 -6.67 -10.55
N GLN A 85 -0.28 -6.71 -9.44
CA GLN A 85 0.17 -7.96 -8.82
C GLN A 85 -0.71 -8.49 -7.68
N ALA A 86 -1.93 -7.96 -7.50
CA ALA A 86 -2.89 -8.45 -6.52
C ALA A 86 -3.59 -9.78 -6.91
N GLU A 87 -3.04 -10.55 -7.86
CA GLU A 87 -3.53 -11.90 -8.14
C GLU A 87 -2.77 -12.92 -7.26
N PRO A 88 -3.48 -13.77 -6.50
CA PRO A 88 -2.82 -14.81 -5.70
C PRO A 88 -2.11 -15.81 -6.61
N PRO A 89 -0.95 -16.37 -6.19
CA PRO A 89 -0.34 -17.47 -6.93
C PRO A 89 -1.30 -18.66 -6.95
N VAL A 90 -1.56 -19.18 -8.15
CA VAL A 90 -2.32 -20.40 -8.43
C VAL A 90 -1.62 -21.64 -7.90
#